data_AF-A0A6G0YIW6-F1
#
_entry.id   AF-A0A6G0YIW6-F1
#
_cell.length_a   1.000
_cell.length_b   1.000
_cell.length_c   1.000
_cell.angle_alpha   90.00
_cell.angle_beta   90.00
_cell.angle_gamma   90.00
#
_symmetry.space_group_name_H-M   'P 1'
#
loop_
_entity.id
_entity.type
_entity.pdbx_description
1 polymer ?
#
loop_
_entity_poly.entity_id
_entity_poly.type
_entity_poly.pdbx_seq_one_letter_code
_entity_poly.pdbx_strand_id
1 'polypeptide(L)'
;MNYERETRTQIHSKIGKIPSRLITIDTLHADLQKLSEILRKDGFEPVIKINKLSLYYNIQITECQFSKTQVLIKLKIPIREYKSDWKLFQYVPAHFKYKNTTCIINSEKTYMAVNTINNKHRIISGIGLQYCDPPLTDLCYTHRFSSDLTLTPKCVESIFKNLPLEEINKYCYFQCVTQTNNEETIIKQIGVNTTQ
;
A
#
# COMPACT_ATOMS: atom_id res chain seq x y z
N MET A 1 17.52 -39.22 8.33
CA MET A 1 17.93 -38.04 7.53
C MET A 1 16.71 -37.22 7.11
N ASN A 2 16.12 -36.41 8.00
CA ASN A 2 14.97 -35.54 7.68
C ASN A 2 14.95 -34.18 8.42
N TYR A 3 15.88 -33.95 9.36
CA TYR A 3 15.86 -32.81 10.26
C TYR A 3 16.11 -31.46 9.55
N GLU A 4 16.99 -31.42 8.54
CA GLU A 4 17.24 -30.24 7.71
C GLU A 4 16.10 -29.91 6.71
N ARG A 5 15.30 -30.93 6.36
CA ARG A 5 14.19 -30.81 5.38
C ARG A 5 12.97 -30.16 6.02
N GLU A 6 12.66 -30.55 7.25
CA GLU A 6 11.58 -29.94 8.03
C GLU A 6 11.92 -28.49 8.39
N THR A 7 13.18 -28.19 8.72
CA THR A 7 13.59 -26.83 9.10
C THR A 7 13.45 -25.82 7.97
N ARG A 8 13.89 -26.10 6.73
CA ARG A 8 13.77 -25.11 5.63
C ARG A 8 12.33 -24.82 5.21
N THR A 9 11.48 -25.84 5.18
CA THR A 9 10.04 -25.67 4.89
C THR A 9 9.37 -24.88 6.01
N GLN A 10 9.66 -25.23 7.26
CA GLN A 10 9.19 -24.48 8.42
C GLN A 10 9.70 -23.03 8.42
N ILE A 11 10.93 -22.78 7.94
CA ILE A 11 11.48 -21.42 7.83
C ILE A 11 10.68 -20.60 6.82
N HIS A 12 10.45 -21.09 5.60
CA HIS A 12 9.66 -20.36 4.59
C HIS A 12 8.24 -20.08 5.09
N SER A 13 7.61 -21.08 5.72
CA SER A 13 6.31 -20.91 6.37
C SER A 13 6.32 -19.89 7.51
N LYS A 14 7.36 -19.88 8.35
CA LYS A 14 7.50 -18.91 9.46
C LYS A 14 7.65 -17.48 8.97
N ILE A 15 8.28 -17.27 7.81
CA ILE A 15 8.44 -15.94 7.19
C ILE A 15 7.35 -15.63 6.17
N GLY A 16 6.29 -16.44 6.08
CA GLY A 16 5.14 -16.23 5.20
C GLY A 16 5.41 -16.42 3.71
N LYS A 17 6.54 -17.01 3.31
CA LYS A 17 6.89 -17.27 1.90
C LYS A 17 6.47 -18.65 1.44
N ILE A 18 6.24 -18.79 0.13
CA ILE A 18 5.88 -20.07 -0.47
C ILE A 18 7.06 -21.04 -0.36
N PRO A 19 6.90 -22.22 0.25
CA PRO A 19 7.95 -23.24 0.25
C PRO A 19 8.04 -23.90 -1.13
N SER A 20 8.99 -23.44 -1.95
CA SER A 20 9.21 -23.89 -3.34
C SER A 20 9.44 -25.39 -3.53
N ARG A 21 9.82 -26.10 -2.46
CA ARG A 21 9.95 -27.57 -2.46
C ARG A 21 8.63 -28.31 -2.35
N LEU A 22 7.61 -27.70 -1.75
CA LEU A 22 6.27 -28.29 -1.62
C LEU A 22 5.33 -27.80 -2.72
N ILE A 23 5.47 -26.53 -3.11
CA ILE A 23 4.68 -25.91 -4.18
C ILE A 23 5.65 -25.48 -5.27
N THR A 24 5.79 -26.32 -6.29
CA THR A 24 6.62 -26.03 -7.45
C THR A 24 6.00 -24.94 -8.31
N ILE A 25 6.80 -24.36 -9.20
CA ILE A 25 6.36 -23.33 -10.14
C ILE A 25 5.22 -23.85 -11.02
N ASP A 26 5.31 -25.10 -11.48
CA ASP A 26 4.29 -25.72 -12.33
C ASP A 26 2.96 -25.93 -11.59
N THR A 27 3.03 -26.39 -10.33
CA THR A 27 1.84 -26.52 -9.48
C THR A 27 1.18 -25.16 -9.27
N LEU A 28 1.96 -24.15 -8.90
CA LEU A 28 1.44 -22.79 -8.70
C LEU A 28 0.85 -22.22 -10.00
N HIS A 29 1.49 -22.45 -11.15
CA HIS A 29 0.99 -22.00 -12.45
C HIS A 29 -0.38 -22.60 -12.75
N ALA A 30 -0.52 -23.93 -12.64
CA ALA A 30 -1.77 -24.63 -12.91
C ALA A 30 -2.90 -24.17 -11.98
N ASP A 31 -2.60 -23.96 -10.70
CA ASP A 31 -3.58 -23.49 -9.72
C ASP A 31 -3.97 -22.03 -9.95
N LEU A 32 -3.02 -21.15 -10.31
CA LEU A 32 -3.29 -19.76 -10.67
C LEU A 32 -4.11 -19.62 -11.95
N GLN A 33 -3.92 -20.52 -12.93
CA GLN A 33 -4.75 -20.55 -14.14
C GLN A 33 -6.21 -20.85 -13.79
N LYS A 34 -6.46 -21.91 -13.03
CA LYS A 34 -7.81 -22.27 -12.56
C LYS A 34 -8.43 -21.13 -11.74
N LEU A 35 -7.65 -20.55 -10.82
CA LEU A 35 -8.11 -19.41 -10.02
C LEU A 35 -8.47 -18.21 -10.89
N SER A 36 -7.68 -17.90 -11.91
CA SER A 36 -7.93 -16.77 -12.80
C SER A 36 -9.23 -16.92 -13.59
N GLU A 37 -9.56 -18.14 -14.01
CA GLU A 37 -10.83 -18.42 -14.69
C GLU A 37 -12.04 -18.20 -13.78
N ILE A 38 -11.92 -18.58 -12.49
CA ILE A 38 -12.95 -18.35 -11.48
C ILE A 38 -13.09 -16.85 -11.21
N LEU A 39 -11.99 -16.16 -10.90
CA LEU A 39 -11.98 -14.73 -10.58
C LEU A 39 -12.55 -13.88 -11.71
N ARG A 40 -12.30 -14.24 -12.97
CA ARG A 40 -12.81 -13.49 -14.12
C ARG A 40 -14.34 -13.47 -14.18
N LYS A 41 -15.02 -14.53 -13.70
CA LYS A 41 -16.49 -14.58 -13.63
C LYS A 41 -17.04 -13.55 -12.65
N ASP A 42 -16.28 -13.26 -11.60
CA ASP A 42 -16.63 -12.31 -10.56
C ASP A 42 -16.09 -10.89 -10.83
N GLY A 43 -15.48 -10.66 -12.00
CA GLY A 43 -14.91 -9.36 -12.36
C GLY A 43 -13.60 -9.02 -11.64
N PHE A 44 -12.81 -10.04 -11.26
CA PHE A 44 -11.49 -9.87 -10.66
C PHE A 44 -10.39 -10.56 -11.49
N GLU A 45 -9.14 -10.18 -11.22
CA GLU A 45 -7.95 -10.85 -11.73
C GLU A 45 -6.82 -10.84 -10.68
N PRO A 46 -5.86 -11.77 -10.75
CA PRO A 46 -4.66 -11.70 -9.93
C PRO A 46 -3.87 -10.41 -10.19
N VAL A 47 -3.33 -9.81 -9.13
CA VAL A 47 -2.50 -8.58 -9.26
C VAL A 47 -1.19 -8.90 -9.99
N ILE A 48 -0.56 -10.01 -9.63
CA ILE A 48 0.66 -10.48 -10.27
C ILE A 48 0.26 -11.34 -11.47
N LYS A 49 0.72 -10.97 -12.65
CA LYS A 49 0.43 -11.72 -13.89
C LYS A 49 1.02 -13.14 -13.80
N ILE A 50 0.32 -14.10 -14.40
CA ILE A 50 0.72 -15.52 -14.43
C ILE A 50 2.13 -15.71 -15.03
N ASN A 51 2.57 -14.85 -15.96
CA ASN A 51 3.92 -14.93 -16.52
C ASN A 51 5.04 -14.46 -15.57
N LYS A 52 4.70 -13.91 -14.40
CA LYS A 52 5.64 -13.41 -13.39
C LYS A 52 5.57 -14.23 -12.09
N LEU A 53 5.53 -15.56 -12.19
CA LEU A 53 5.37 -16.47 -11.04
C LEU A 53 6.42 -16.28 -9.95
N SER A 54 7.65 -15.93 -10.31
CA SER A 54 8.75 -15.74 -9.36
C SER A 54 8.43 -14.69 -8.29
N LEU A 55 7.60 -13.69 -8.60
CA LEU A 55 7.21 -12.66 -7.64
C LEU A 55 6.39 -13.23 -6.48
N TYR A 56 5.57 -14.26 -6.71
CA TYR A 56 4.79 -14.92 -5.66
C TYR A 56 5.67 -15.58 -4.59
N TYR A 57 6.87 -16.04 -4.95
CA TYR A 57 7.80 -16.64 -4.00
C TYR A 57 8.57 -15.61 -3.15
N ASN A 58 8.54 -14.34 -3.57
CA ASN A 58 9.26 -13.26 -2.88
C ASN A 58 8.39 -12.50 -1.86
N ILE A 59 7.07 -12.65 -1.93
CA ILE A 59 6.12 -11.95 -1.06
C ILE A 59 5.59 -12.84 0.08
N GLN A 60 5.12 -12.20 1.15
CA GLN A 60 4.60 -12.86 2.35
C GLN A 60 3.11 -13.15 2.21
N ILE A 61 2.77 -14.25 1.51
CA ILE A 61 1.38 -14.63 1.20
C ILE A 61 1.00 -16.02 1.71
N THR A 62 1.85 -16.65 2.50
CA THR A 62 1.67 -18.05 2.90
C THR A 62 1.38 -18.17 4.39
N GLU A 63 0.36 -18.95 4.73
CA GLU A 63 0.14 -19.44 6.09
C GLU A 63 0.24 -20.97 6.10
N CYS A 64 0.94 -21.53 7.07
CA CYS A 64 1.08 -22.98 7.17
C CYS A 64 0.65 -23.49 8.53
N GLN A 65 -0.05 -24.63 8.51
CA GLN A 65 -0.44 -25.37 9.69
C GLN A 65 0.16 -26.76 9.59
N PHE A 66 1.05 -27.07 10.53
CA PHE A 66 1.74 -28.36 10.59
C PHE A 66 1.02 -29.25 11.60
N SER A 67 0.72 -30.48 11.21
CA SER A 67 0.34 -31.56 12.12
C SER A 67 1.41 -32.65 12.11
N LYS A 68 1.22 -33.71 12.90
CA LYS A 68 2.13 -34.86 12.92
C LYS A 68 2.23 -35.59 11.56
N THR A 69 1.20 -35.49 10.72
CA THR A 69 1.07 -36.30 9.49
C THR A 69 0.85 -35.48 8.22
N GLN A 70 0.49 -34.20 8.34
CA GLN A 70 0.14 -33.36 7.20
C GLN A 70 0.58 -31.91 7.42
N VAL A 71 0.80 -31.23 6.30
CA VAL A 71 1.05 -29.79 6.26
C VAL A 71 -0.04 -29.17 5.41
N LEU A 72 -0.84 -28.28 6.01
CA LEU A 72 -1.80 -27.46 5.28
C LEU A 72 -1.14 -26.13 4.95
N ILE A 73 -1.08 -25.80 3.66
CA ILE A 73 -0.53 -24.53 3.17
C ILE A 73 -1.67 -23.73 2.56
N LYS A 74 -1.88 -22.51 3.06
CA LYS A 74 -2.85 -21.55 2.53
C LYS A 74 -2.08 -20.43 1.84
N LEU A 75 -2.40 -20.20 0.57
CA LEU A 75 -1.85 -19.08 -0.21
C LEU A 75 -2.88 -17.96 -0.32
N LYS A 76 -2.51 -16.76 0.13
CA LYS A 76 -3.30 -15.54 0.02
C LYS A 76 -2.93 -14.81 -1.27
N ILE A 77 -3.55 -15.20 -2.38
CA ILE A 77 -3.27 -14.61 -3.68
C ILE A 77 -3.87 -13.19 -3.75
N PRO A 78 -3.06 -12.13 -3.98
CA PRO A 78 -3.58 -10.79 -4.15
C PRO A 78 -4.38 -10.67 -5.45
N ILE A 79 -5.58 -10.11 -5.36
CA ILE A 79 -6.50 -9.89 -6.48
C ILE A 79 -6.87 -8.41 -6.61
N ARG A 80 -7.27 -8.00 -7.81
CA ARG A 80 -7.78 -6.66 -8.11
C ARG A 80 -9.01 -6.73 -9.01
N GLU A 81 -9.77 -5.65 -9.03
CA GLU A 81 -10.89 -5.49 -9.96
C GLU A 81 -10.38 -5.58 -11.41
N TYR A 82 -11.09 -6.33 -12.24
CA TYR A 82 -10.75 -6.51 -13.64
C TYR A 82 -10.81 -5.18 -14.39
N LYS A 83 -9.83 -4.92 -15.27
CA LYS A 83 -9.70 -3.65 -16.00
C LYS A 83 -9.74 -2.42 -15.06
N SER A 84 -9.08 -2.51 -13.91
CA SER A 84 -8.83 -1.35 -13.05
C SER A 84 -7.37 -0.90 -13.19
N ASP A 85 -7.15 0.41 -13.21
CA ASP A 85 -5.83 1.01 -13.18
C ASP A 85 -5.75 1.97 -12.00
N TRP A 86 -5.02 1.55 -10.96
CA TRP A 86 -4.89 2.28 -9.70
C TRP A 86 -3.50 2.91 -9.61
N LYS A 87 -3.47 4.22 -9.36
CA LYS A 87 -2.25 4.96 -9.05
C LYS A 87 -2.24 5.35 -7.59
N LEU A 88 -1.09 5.15 -6.94
CA LEU A 88 -0.90 5.53 -5.56
C LEU A 88 -0.22 6.90 -5.50
N PHE A 89 -0.80 7.81 -4.74
CA PHE A 89 -0.27 9.14 -4.47
C PHE A 89 0.04 9.26 -2.99
N GLN A 90 1.14 9.93 -2.67
CA GLN A 90 1.48 10.33 -1.32
C GLN A 90 1.35 11.85 -1.22
N TYR A 91 0.67 12.32 -0.18
CA TYR A 91 0.71 13.74 0.14
C TYR A 91 2.08 14.08 0.73
N VAL A 92 2.78 15.02 0.10
CA VAL A 92 4.05 15.57 0.57
C VAL A 92 3.78 17.01 1.01
N PRO A 93 3.80 17.29 2.33
CA PRO A 93 3.58 18.64 2.83
C PRO A 93 4.59 19.63 2.23
N ALA A 94 4.08 20.76 1.75
CA ALA A 94 4.88 21.85 1.23
C ALA A 94 4.52 23.16 1.93
N HIS A 95 5.51 24.02 2.11
CA HIS A 95 5.30 25.36 2.65
C HIS A 95 4.70 26.26 1.56
N PHE A 96 3.74 27.11 1.92
CA PHE A 96 3.10 28.07 1.02
C PHE A 96 2.85 29.41 1.72
N LYS A 97 2.77 30.49 0.95
CA LYS A 97 2.47 31.83 1.49
C LYS A 97 0.97 32.08 1.50
N TYR A 98 0.43 32.55 2.64
CA TYR A 98 -0.97 32.94 2.77
C TYR A 98 -1.10 34.15 3.71
N LYS A 99 -1.75 35.24 3.27
CA LYS A 99 -2.00 36.45 4.08
C LYS A 99 -0.78 36.91 4.93
N ASN A 100 0.40 37.04 4.29
CA ASN A 100 1.68 37.43 4.91
C ASN A 100 2.26 36.45 5.96
N THR A 101 1.74 35.24 6.06
CA THR A 101 2.36 34.14 6.81
C THR A 101 2.87 33.07 5.87
N THR A 102 3.85 32.30 6.35
CA THR A 102 4.25 31.04 5.70
C THR A 102 3.56 29.91 6.43
N CYS A 103 2.77 29.12 5.71
CA CYS A 103 1.97 28.04 6.24
C CYS A 103 2.43 26.68 5.71
N ILE A 104 2.18 25.64 6.50
CA ILE A 104 2.28 24.24 6.10
C ILE A 104 1.00 23.53 6.55
N ILE A 105 0.48 22.65 5.70
CA ILE A 105 -0.63 21.76 6.05
C ILE A 105 -0.04 20.43 6.48
N ASN A 106 -0.11 20.15 7.78
CA ASN A 106 0.34 18.88 8.32
C ASN A 106 -0.78 17.85 8.19
N SER A 107 -0.39 16.67 7.72
CA SER A 107 -1.23 15.48 7.69
C SER A 107 -0.35 14.29 8.03
N GLU A 108 -0.91 13.32 8.76
CA GLU A 108 -0.22 12.07 9.01
C GLU A 108 0.06 11.35 7.69
N LYS A 109 1.04 10.42 7.69
CA LYS A 109 1.39 9.65 6.50
C LYS A 109 0.13 8.98 5.95
N THR A 110 -0.24 9.36 4.73
CA THR A 110 -1.46 8.90 4.09
C THR A 110 -1.19 8.68 2.62
N TYR A 111 -1.68 7.57 2.10
CA TYR A 111 -1.70 7.33 0.66
C TYR A 111 -3.11 7.48 0.12
N MET A 112 -3.21 7.95 -1.12
CA MET A 112 -4.43 7.98 -1.88
C MET A 112 -4.28 7.08 -3.10
N ALA A 113 -5.09 6.05 -3.18
CA ALA A 113 -5.20 5.22 -4.38
C ALA A 113 -6.30 5.81 -5.26
N VAL A 114 -5.99 6.16 -6.51
CA VAL A 114 -6.94 6.73 -7.47
C VAL A 114 -7.05 5.78 -8.66
N ASN A 115 -8.27 5.38 -8.97
CA ASN A 115 -8.58 4.64 -10.17
C ASN A 115 -8.66 5.60 -11.36
N THR A 116 -7.73 5.49 -12.29
CA THR A 116 -7.57 6.42 -13.43
C THR A 116 -8.68 6.27 -14.47
N ILE A 117 -9.46 5.19 -14.42
CA ILE A 117 -10.52 4.88 -15.40
C ILE A 117 -11.85 5.50 -14.97
N ASN A 118 -12.18 5.43 -13.67
CA ASN A 118 -13.48 5.89 -13.16
C ASN A 118 -13.38 7.02 -12.12
N ASN A 119 -12.17 7.55 -11.88
CA ASN A 119 -11.87 8.59 -10.90
C ASN A 119 -12.32 8.28 -9.46
N LYS A 120 -12.59 7.01 -9.13
CA LYS A 120 -12.83 6.61 -7.74
C LYS A 120 -11.50 6.65 -7.00
N HIS A 121 -11.51 7.21 -5.81
CA HIS A 121 -10.35 7.22 -4.91
C HIS A 121 -10.64 6.45 -3.62
N ARG A 122 -9.57 5.93 -3.03
CA ARG A 122 -9.55 5.30 -1.71
C ARG A 122 -8.39 5.89 -0.92
N ILE A 123 -8.60 6.08 0.37
CA ILE A 123 -7.59 6.65 1.26
C ILE A 123 -7.07 5.54 2.17
N ILE A 124 -5.75 5.47 2.30
CA ILE A 124 -5.04 4.49 3.11
C ILE A 124 -4.28 5.28 4.18
N SER A 125 -4.76 5.20 5.41
CA SER A 125 -4.24 5.91 6.57
C SER A 125 -4.32 5.02 7.82
N GLY A 126 -3.68 5.46 8.91
CA GLY A 126 -3.72 4.78 10.21
C GLY A 126 -3.35 3.30 10.11
N ILE A 127 -4.24 2.43 10.62
CA ILE A 127 -4.08 0.97 10.62
C ILE A 127 -3.93 0.40 9.20
N GLY A 128 -4.50 1.04 8.17
CA GLY A 128 -4.38 0.57 6.78
C GLY A 128 -2.95 0.62 6.23
N LEU A 129 -2.10 1.48 6.78
CA LEU A 129 -0.70 1.62 6.35
C LEU A 129 0.13 0.36 6.64
N GLN A 130 -0.24 -0.43 7.65
CA GLN A 130 0.48 -1.68 7.97
C GLN A 130 0.36 -2.73 6.85
N TYR A 131 -0.62 -2.56 5.96
CA TYR A 131 -0.86 -3.43 4.81
C TYR A 131 -0.56 -2.72 3.47
N CYS A 132 0.15 -1.59 3.52
CA CYS A 132 0.54 -0.82 2.36
C CYS A 132 1.96 -0.28 2.54
N ASP A 133 2.92 -1.07 2.06
CA ASP A 133 4.33 -0.71 2.04
C ASP A 133 4.88 -0.75 0.61
N PRO A 134 4.64 0.32 -0.17
CA PRO A 134 5.10 0.40 -1.56
C PRO A 134 6.61 0.17 -1.70
N PRO A 135 7.50 0.76 -0.88
CA PRO A 135 8.93 0.49 -0.93
C PRO A 135 9.34 -0.99 -0.85
N LEU A 136 8.58 -1.85 -0.15
CA LEU A 136 8.93 -3.25 0.04
C LEU A 136 8.27 -4.20 -0.98
N THR A 137 7.01 -3.95 -1.35
CA THR A 137 6.21 -4.96 -2.06
C THR A 137 5.51 -4.46 -3.31
N ASP A 138 5.51 -3.14 -3.58
CA ASP A 138 4.65 -2.48 -4.58
C ASP A 138 3.14 -2.82 -4.44
N LEU A 139 2.73 -3.46 -3.34
CA LEU A 139 1.38 -3.93 -3.09
C LEU A 139 0.79 -3.22 -1.88
N CYS A 140 -0.43 -2.73 -2.06
CA CYS A 140 -1.23 -2.13 -0.99
C CYS A 140 -2.59 -2.79 -0.92
N TYR A 141 -2.96 -3.25 0.26
CA TYR A 141 -4.30 -3.76 0.50
C TYR A 141 -5.26 -2.59 0.75
N THR A 142 -6.24 -2.43 -0.14
CA THR A 142 -7.31 -1.45 0.06
C THR A 142 -8.50 -2.12 0.72
N HIS A 143 -8.76 -1.82 2.00
CA HIS A 143 -9.98 -2.26 2.67
C HIS A 143 -11.21 -1.67 1.93
N ARG A 144 -12.28 -2.47 1.80
CA ARG A 144 -13.56 -1.99 1.24
C ARG A 144 -14.27 -0.98 2.15
N PHE A 145 -13.93 -0.98 3.44
CA PHE A 145 -14.48 -0.09 4.45
C PHE A 145 -13.32 0.63 5.16
N SER A 146 -13.40 1.96 5.30
CA SER A 146 -12.45 2.69 6.13
C SER A 146 -12.85 2.52 7.59
N SER A 147 -12.00 1.87 8.39
CA SER A 147 -12.14 1.83 9.84
C SER A 147 -11.55 3.08 10.52
N ASP A 148 -11.08 4.05 9.74
CA ASP A 148 -10.39 5.22 10.26
C ASP A 148 -11.39 6.27 10.71
N LEU A 149 -11.48 6.47 12.03
CA LEU A 149 -12.35 7.45 12.68
C LEU A 149 -11.74 8.87 12.68
N THR A 150 -10.53 9.02 12.16
CA THR A 150 -9.80 10.29 12.15
C THR A 150 -10.29 11.25 11.06
N LEU A 151 -9.98 12.54 11.19
CA LEU A 151 -10.23 13.54 10.14
C LEU A 151 -9.16 13.54 9.04
N THR A 152 -8.03 12.84 9.26
CA THR A 152 -6.90 12.74 8.33
C THR A 152 -7.33 12.34 6.91
N PRO A 153 -8.21 11.35 6.69
CA PRO A 153 -8.70 11.04 5.35
C PRO A 153 -9.41 12.21 4.69
N LYS A 154 -10.29 12.91 5.41
CA LYS A 154 -11.02 14.07 4.88
C LYS A 154 -10.07 15.23 4.56
N CYS A 155 -9.02 15.41 5.35
CA CYS A 155 -7.98 16.39 5.08
C CYS A 155 -7.31 16.14 3.72
N VAL A 156 -6.75 14.95 3.53
CA VAL A 156 -6.04 14.59 2.29
C VAL A 156 -7.00 14.58 1.09
N GLU A 157 -8.25 14.13 1.29
CA GLU A 157 -9.29 14.20 0.26
C GLU A 157 -9.56 15.64 -0.18
N SER A 158 -9.68 16.57 0.76
CA SER A 158 -9.97 17.98 0.49
C SER A 158 -8.81 18.66 -0.25
N ILE A 159 -7.57 18.32 0.11
CA ILE A 159 -6.37 18.77 -0.60
C ILE A 159 -6.37 18.22 -2.04
N PHE A 160 -6.61 16.92 -2.21
CA PHE A 160 -6.61 16.28 -3.53
C PHE A 160 -7.70 16.82 -4.46
N LYS A 161 -8.89 17.10 -3.91
CA LYS A 161 -9.99 17.74 -4.64
C LYS A 161 -9.76 19.22 -4.91
N ASN A 162 -8.63 19.78 -4.47
CA ASN A 162 -8.27 21.18 -4.61
C ASN A 162 -9.37 22.13 -4.08
N LEU A 163 -9.92 21.79 -2.91
CA LEU A 163 -10.96 22.61 -2.29
C LEU A 163 -10.38 23.96 -1.80
N PRO A 164 -11.23 24.99 -1.60
CA PRO A 164 -10.78 26.25 -1.01
C PRO A 164 -10.11 26.02 0.34
N LEU A 165 -9.11 26.86 0.65
CA LEU A 165 -8.30 26.71 1.87
C LEU A 165 -9.14 26.72 3.15
N GLU A 166 -10.22 27.48 3.16
CA GLU A 166 -11.19 27.56 4.26
C GLU A 166 -11.92 26.23 4.50
N GLU A 167 -12.19 25.46 3.44
CA GLU A 167 -12.78 24.12 3.53
C GLU A 167 -11.73 23.09 3.96
N ILE A 168 -10.52 23.17 3.43
CA ILE A 168 -9.40 22.29 3.82
C ILE A 168 -9.09 22.45 5.32
N ASN A 169 -9.12 23.69 5.83
CA ASN A 169 -8.84 24.01 7.22
C ASN A 169 -9.89 23.44 8.21
N LYS A 170 -11.06 22.99 7.74
CA LYS A 170 -12.03 22.31 8.61
C LYS A 170 -11.57 20.90 9.01
N TYR A 171 -10.67 20.30 8.23
CA TYR A 171 -10.24 18.91 8.40
C TYR A 171 -8.75 18.75 8.62
N CYS A 172 -7.94 19.72 8.21
CA CYS A 172 -6.49 19.69 8.29
C CYS A 172 -5.93 20.58 9.40
N TYR A 173 -4.77 20.21 9.94
CA TYR A 173 -4.05 21.05 10.89
C TYR A 173 -3.07 21.99 10.16
N PHE A 174 -3.35 23.29 10.24
CA PHE A 174 -2.54 24.35 9.65
C PHE A 174 -1.55 24.89 10.67
N GLN A 175 -0.26 24.89 10.31
CA GLN A 175 0.76 25.62 11.06
C GLN A 175 1.22 26.79 10.22
N CYS A 176 0.98 28.01 10.70
CA CYS A 176 1.38 29.23 10.02
C CYS A 176 2.29 30.04 10.95
N VAL A 177 3.38 30.57 10.39
CA VAL A 177 4.31 31.46 11.08
C VAL A 177 4.32 32.81 10.38
N THR A 178 4.11 33.87 11.13
CA THR A 178 4.20 35.25 10.67
C THR A 178 5.68 35.62 10.60
N GLN A 179 6.17 36.07 9.46
CA GLN A 179 7.51 36.63 9.40
C GLN A 179 7.49 38.01 10.09
N THR A 180 7.92 38.07 11.34
CA THR A 180 8.24 39.35 12.00
C THR A 180 9.62 39.79 11.54
N ASN A 181 9.83 41.11 11.41
CA ASN A 181 11.03 41.72 10.79
C ASN A 181 12.39 41.36 11.45
N ASN A 182 12.41 40.57 12.53
CA ASN A 182 13.60 40.19 13.28
C ASN A 182 13.86 38.67 13.33
N GLU A 183 13.04 37.85 12.66
CA GLU A 183 13.24 36.40 12.61
C GLU A 183 13.95 36.00 11.31
N GLU A 184 15.09 35.31 11.44
CA GLU A 184 15.87 34.82 10.30
C GLU A 184 14.98 34.00 9.34
N THR A 185 15.10 34.25 8.03
CA THR A 185 14.39 33.47 7.03
C THR A 185 14.95 32.04 7.01
N ILE A 186 14.25 31.11 7.65
CA ILE A 186 14.64 29.70 7.68
C ILE A 186 14.31 29.07 6.31
N ILE A 187 15.30 29.00 5.42
CA ILE A 187 15.20 28.23 4.18
C ILE A 187 15.46 26.75 4.52
N LYS A 188 14.41 25.93 4.54
CA LYS A 188 14.56 24.47 4.51
C LYS A 188 14.51 24.00 3.06
N GLN A 189 15.65 23.54 2.54
CA GLN A 189 15.74 22.94 1.22
C GLN A 189 14.89 21.66 1.16
N ILE A 190 13.93 21.60 0.24
CA ILE A 190 13.13 20.40 -0.02
C ILE A 190 13.70 19.72 -1.26
N GLY A 191 14.29 18.54 -1.09
CA GLY A 191 14.67 17.63 -2.16
C GLY A 191 15.92 18.02 -2.95
N VAL A 192 17.06 17.43 -2.62
CA VAL A 192 18.10 17.17 -3.63
C VAL A 192 18.05 15.69 -3.92
N ASN A 193 17.56 15.32 -5.11
CA ASN A 193 17.93 14.03 -5.70
C ASN A 193 19.43 14.13 -6.05
N THR A 194 20.30 13.73 -5.14
CA THR A 194 21.67 13.36 -5.51
C THR A 194 21.65 11.92 -5.97
N THR A 195 21.47 11.72 -7.27
CA THR A 195 22.10 10.57 -7.94
C THR A 195 23.60 10.85 -8.00
N GLN A 196 24.37 10.15 -7.18
CA GLN A 196 25.76 9.77 -7.44
C GLN A 196 25.92 8.30 -7.03
#